data_AF-A0A1Z2KYH5-F1
#
_entry.id   AF-A0A1Z2KYH5-F1
#
_cell.length_a   1.000
_cell.length_b   1.000
_cell.length_c   1.000
_cell.angle_alpha   90.00
_cell.angle_beta   90.00
_cell.angle_gamma   90.00
#
_symmetry.space_group_name_H-M   'P 1'
#
loop_
_entity.id
_entity.type
_entity.pdbx_description
1 polymer ?
#
loop_
_entity_poly.entity_id
_entity_poly.type
_entity_poly.pdbx_seq_one_letter_code
_entity_poly.pdbx_strand_id
1 'polypeptide(L)'
;MHLSRNPAEAAAIAAVDSPQADEGEPSEPAHPAGRAPERALYVPVRPCPSGFALRVFRSPLGDRTAVAFTTERRLSDVLGPGQPSVRLALPAVRALAEPLGVVLVSVDPQLTAPAVRPGVPEGSTPLPPLPG
;
A
#
# COMPACT_ATOMS: atom_id res chain seq x y z
N MET A 1 51.29 -51.16 -12.11
CA MET A 1 50.09 -50.73 -11.36
C MET A 1 49.35 -49.75 -12.26
N HIS A 2 48.37 -50.24 -13.03
CA HIS A 2 46.91 -50.03 -12.82
C HIS A 2 46.56 -48.52 -12.86
N LEU A 3 45.76 -48.00 -13.80
CA LEU A 3 44.38 -48.39 -14.07
C LEU A 3 43.87 -47.92 -15.46
N SER A 4 42.91 -48.66 -15.99
CA SER A 4 42.21 -48.54 -17.27
C SER A 4 41.53 -47.20 -17.59
N ARG A 5 41.47 -46.88 -18.89
CA ARG A 5 40.26 -46.31 -19.51
C ARG A 5 40.18 -46.79 -20.96
N ASN A 6 39.31 -47.76 -21.21
CA ASN A 6 38.92 -48.23 -22.54
C ASN A 6 37.60 -47.53 -22.97
N PRO A 7 37.07 -47.76 -24.18
CA PRO A 7 37.19 -46.88 -25.33
C PRO A 7 35.81 -46.44 -25.84
N ALA A 8 35.81 -45.61 -26.89
CA ALA A 8 34.82 -45.66 -27.98
C ALA A 8 33.39 -46.13 -27.63
N GLU A 9 32.51 -45.19 -27.32
CA GLU A 9 31.23 -45.16 -28.03
C GLU A 9 30.85 -43.71 -28.27
N ALA A 10 31.52 -43.18 -29.29
CA ALA A 10 31.18 -41.93 -29.92
C ALA A 10 29.81 -42.10 -30.57
N ALA A 11 28.79 -41.55 -29.92
CA ALA A 11 27.47 -41.39 -30.49
C ALA A 11 27.55 -40.40 -31.67
N ALA A 12 27.37 -40.94 -32.87
CA ALA A 12 26.97 -40.23 -34.07
C ALA A 12 25.55 -39.64 -33.86
N ILE A 13 25.26 -38.38 -34.19
CA ILE A 13 24.60 -37.83 -35.40
C ILE A 13 23.64 -36.74 -34.85
N ALA A 14 23.31 -35.61 -35.45
CA ALA A 14 23.65 -34.94 -36.68
C ALA A 14 23.52 -33.42 -36.41
N ALA A 15 24.33 -32.62 -37.10
CA ALA A 15 24.04 -31.20 -37.26
C ALA A 15 22.74 -31.02 -38.07
N VAL A 16 21.89 -30.06 -37.71
CA VAL A 16 21.53 -28.90 -38.56
C VAL A 16 20.42 -28.06 -37.91
N ASP A 17 20.67 -26.75 -37.93
CA ASP A 17 19.73 -25.64 -38.09
C ASP A 17 19.09 -24.91 -36.90
N SER A 18 19.24 -23.59 -36.99
CA SER A 18 18.55 -22.49 -36.30
C SER A 18 19.09 -22.03 -34.92
N PRO A 19 19.48 -20.73 -34.79
CA PRO A 19 19.94 -20.15 -33.55
C PRO A 19 18.73 -19.94 -32.65
N GLN A 20 18.53 -20.84 -31.69
CA GLN A 20 17.48 -20.66 -30.71
C GLN A 20 17.84 -19.45 -29.86
N ALA A 21 17.02 -18.41 -30.00
CA ALA A 21 17.07 -17.20 -29.23
C ALA A 21 17.28 -17.56 -27.76
N ASP A 22 18.20 -16.83 -27.14
CA ASP A 22 18.22 -16.59 -25.71
C ASP A 22 16.77 -16.29 -25.30
N GLU A 23 16.06 -17.31 -24.82
CA GLU A 23 14.82 -17.13 -24.08
C GLU A 23 15.27 -16.49 -22.77
N GLY A 24 15.54 -15.20 -22.87
CA GLY A 24 15.70 -14.33 -21.73
C GLY A 24 14.52 -14.62 -20.84
N GLU A 25 14.83 -15.16 -19.66
CA GLU A 25 13.92 -15.23 -18.54
C GLU A 25 13.04 -13.98 -18.58
N PRO A 26 11.69 -14.11 -18.47
CA PRO A 26 10.82 -12.94 -18.47
C PRO A 26 11.38 -12.01 -17.41
N SER A 27 12.01 -10.93 -17.84
CA SER A 27 12.74 -10.04 -16.95
C SER A 27 11.70 -9.49 -16.01
N GLU A 28 11.62 -10.09 -14.82
CA GLU A 28 10.84 -9.57 -13.71
C GLU A 28 11.21 -8.09 -13.66
N PRO A 29 10.26 -7.17 -13.90
CA PRO A 29 10.59 -5.77 -14.12
C PRO A 29 11.40 -5.35 -12.92
N ALA A 30 12.66 -4.99 -13.16
CA ALA A 30 13.66 -4.74 -12.14
C ALA A 30 13.02 -3.90 -11.03
N HIS A 31 12.61 -4.54 -9.94
CA HIS A 31 12.33 -3.84 -8.71
C HIS A 31 13.60 -3.04 -8.44
N PRO A 32 13.55 -1.71 -8.24
CA PRO A 32 14.77 -0.93 -8.06
C PRO A 32 15.59 -1.53 -6.92
N ALA A 33 16.56 -2.37 -7.31
CA ALA A 33 17.28 -3.30 -6.48
C ALA A 33 18.36 -2.49 -5.78
N GLY A 34 18.04 -2.07 -4.57
CA GLY A 34 18.91 -1.23 -3.76
C GLY A 34 18.22 -0.64 -2.54
N ARG A 35 16.89 -0.62 -2.51
CA ARG A 35 16.15 -0.25 -1.32
C ARG A 35 15.80 -1.53 -0.55
N ALA A 36 16.30 -1.65 0.68
CA ALA A 36 15.84 -2.67 1.62
C ALA A 36 14.30 -2.74 1.59
N PRO A 37 13.68 -3.91 1.77
CA PRO A 37 12.22 -4.04 1.72
C PRO A 37 11.62 -3.09 2.77
N GLU A 38 11.12 -1.96 2.31
CA GLU A 38 10.47 -0.96 3.15
C GLU A 38 9.31 -1.65 3.84
N ARG A 39 9.22 -1.50 5.16
CA ARG A 39 8.25 -2.22 6.00
C ARG A 39 6.85 -2.09 5.39
N ALA A 40 6.27 -3.21 4.98
CA ALA A 40 4.92 -3.23 4.41
C ALA A 40 3.89 -2.77 5.46
N LEU A 41 3.03 -1.84 5.07
CA LEU A 41 1.93 -1.31 5.85
C LEU A 41 0.60 -1.84 5.31
N TYR A 42 -0.40 -1.92 6.18
CA TYR A 42 -1.76 -2.26 5.84
C TYR A 42 -2.50 -0.99 5.45
N VAL A 43 -2.96 -0.92 4.19
CA VAL A 43 -3.52 0.28 3.60
C VAL A 43 -4.97 0.02 3.25
N PRO A 44 -5.94 0.84 3.72
CA PRO A 44 -7.33 0.64 3.42
C PRO A 44 -7.62 0.99 1.97
N VAL A 45 -8.35 0.09 1.32
CA VAL A 45 -8.77 0.23 -0.07
C VAL A 45 -10.27 0.06 -0.21
N ARG A 46 -10.81 0.50 -1.34
CA ARG A 46 -12.16 0.19 -1.77
C ARG A 46 -12.08 -0.74 -2.98
N PRO A 47 -12.78 -1.87 -2.96
CA PRO A 47 -12.88 -2.70 -4.16
C PRO A 47 -13.61 -1.91 -5.24
N CYS A 48 -13.12 -1.98 -6.46
CA CYS A 48 -13.70 -1.40 -7.66
C CYS A 48 -13.64 -2.42 -8.81
N PRO A 49 -14.42 -2.25 -9.89
CA PRO A 49 -14.43 -3.20 -11.00
C PRO A 49 -13.06 -3.47 -11.63
N SER A 50 -12.14 -2.49 -11.54
CA SER A 50 -10.79 -2.57 -12.08
C SER A 50 -9.72 -2.97 -11.04
N GLY A 51 -10.11 -3.34 -9.81
CA GLY A 51 -9.20 -3.77 -8.75
C GLY A 51 -9.47 -3.08 -7.41
N PHE A 52 -8.47 -2.39 -6.88
CA PHE A 52 -8.55 -1.72 -5.58
C PHE A 52 -8.16 -0.25 -5.70
N ALA A 53 -9.03 0.63 -5.21
CA ALA A 53 -8.77 2.06 -5.13
C ALA A 53 -8.34 2.46 -3.72
N LEU A 54 -7.30 3.29 -3.59
CA LEU A 54 -6.85 3.82 -2.31
C LEU A 54 -7.97 4.64 -1.64
N ARG A 55 -8.24 4.37 -0.36
CA ARG A 55 -9.20 5.16 0.40
C ARG A 55 -8.51 6.39 1.00
N VAL A 56 -8.94 7.57 0.56
CA VAL A 56 -8.48 8.85 1.09
C VAL A 56 -9.41 9.33 2.20
N PHE A 57 -8.84 9.86 3.27
CA PHE A 57 -9.53 10.39 4.44
C PHE A 57 -9.31 11.90 4.56
N ARG A 58 -9.98 12.52 5.54
CA ARG A 58 -9.78 13.93 5.88
C ARG A 58 -9.06 14.04 7.22
N SER A 59 -8.10 14.95 7.31
CA SER A 59 -7.49 15.37 8.58
C SER A 59 -8.51 16.20 9.38
N PRO A 60 -8.28 16.42 10.70
CA PRO A 60 -9.10 17.34 11.49
C PRO A 60 -9.14 18.77 10.95
N LEU A 61 -8.12 19.19 10.20
CA LEU A 61 -8.04 20.49 9.53
C LEU A 61 -8.75 20.51 8.17
N GLY A 62 -9.27 19.36 7.71
CA GLY A 62 -10.02 19.21 6.46
C GLY A 62 -9.21 18.74 5.26
N ASP A 63 -7.88 18.63 5.40
CA ASP A 63 -6.97 18.22 4.33
C ASP A 63 -7.13 16.75 3.96
N ARG A 64 -6.96 16.43 2.68
CA ARG A 64 -6.98 15.05 2.21
C ARG A 64 -5.71 14.33 2.67
N THR A 65 -5.89 13.17 3.31
CA THR A 65 -4.80 12.38 3.90
C THR A 65 -5.00 10.91 3.57
N ALA A 66 -3.93 10.25 3.11
CA ALA A 66 -3.91 8.80 3.00
C ALA A 66 -3.52 8.22 4.36
N VAL A 67 -4.09 7.07 4.71
CA VAL A 67 -3.80 6.42 5.99
C VAL A 67 -3.17 5.06 5.73
N ALA A 68 -2.24 4.67 6.59
CA ALA A 68 -1.60 3.37 6.56
C ALA A 68 -1.45 2.87 8.00
N PHE A 69 -1.47 1.56 8.19
CA PHE A 69 -1.40 0.95 9.50
C PHE A 69 -0.22 -0.01 9.59
N THR A 70 0.42 -0.06 10.74
CA THR A 70 1.56 -0.97 10.95
C THR A 70 1.13 -2.42 11.14
N THR A 71 -0.14 -2.65 11.50
CA THR A 71 -0.77 -3.96 11.67
C THR A 71 -2.20 -3.94 11.16
N GLU A 72 -2.70 -5.11 10.73
CA GLU A 72 -4.10 -5.28 10.32
C GLU A 72 -5.07 -5.02 11.48
N ARG A 73 -4.71 -5.44 12.70
CA ARG A 73 -5.53 -5.22 13.90
C ARG A 73 -5.81 -3.73 14.12
N ARG A 74 -4.78 -2.87 13.98
CA ARG A 74 -4.95 -1.42 14.11
C ARG A 74 -5.87 -0.84 13.04
N LEU A 75 -5.80 -1.37 11.81
CA LEU A 75 -6.72 -1.00 10.74
C LEU A 75 -8.17 -1.38 11.10
N SER A 76 -8.38 -2.62 11.55
CA SER A 76 -9.71 -3.13 11.91
C SER A 76 -10.30 -2.46 13.15
N ASP A 77 -9.48 -2.13 14.14
CA ASP A 77 -9.91 -1.37 15.33
C ASP A 77 -10.41 0.04 14.95
N VAL A 78 -9.85 0.62 13.88
CA VAL A 78 -10.11 2.00 13.46
C VAL A 78 -11.22 2.10 12.39
N LEU A 79 -11.25 1.20 11.42
CA LEU A 79 -12.15 1.23 10.26
C LEU A 79 -13.22 0.13 10.29
N GLY A 80 -13.15 -0.78 11.27
CA GLY A 80 -14.01 -1.95 11.38
C GLY A 80 -13.43 -3.19 10.69
N PRO A 81 -13.81 -4.40 11.12
CA PRO A 81 -13.25 -5.66 10.63
C PRO A 81 -13.63 -5.99 9.17
N GLY A 82 -14.64 -5.32 8.61
CA GLY A 82 -15.06 -5.52 7.22
C GLY A 82 -14.32 -4.66 6.20
N GLN A 83 -13.36 -3.84 6.63
CA GLN A 83 -12.65 -2.91 5.75
C GLN A 83 -11.56 -3.64 4.93
N PRO A 84 -11.65 -3.67 3.59
CA PRO A 84 -10.61 -4.26 2.75
C PRO A 84 -9.27 -3.53 2.90
N SER A 85 -8.17 -4.28 2.91
CA SER A 85 -6.82 -3.76 3.02
C SER A 85 -5.83 -4.46 2.08
N VAL A 86 -4.76 -3.75 1.71
CA VAL A 86 -3.64 -4.28 0.94
C VAL A 86 -2.32 -4.00 1.65
N ARG A 87 -1.29 -4.80 1.37
CA ARG A 87 0.06 -4.58 1.92
C ARG A 87 0.89 -3.77 0.94
N LEU A 88 1.29 -2.56 1.33
CA LEU A 88 2.11 -1.66 0.51
C LEU A 88 3.20 -1.02 1.34
N ALA A 89 4.37 -0.80 0.74
CA ALA A 89 5.40 0.04 1.33
C ALA A 89 4.94 1.50 1.38
N LEU A 90 5.33 2.24 2.42
CA LEU A 90 5.04 3.68 2.54
C LEU A 90 5.33 4.51 1.26
N PRO A 91 6.48 4.34 0.58
CA PRO A 91 6.73 5.05 -0.69
C PRO A 91 5.71 4.72 -1.78
N ALA A 92 5.23 3.48 -1.87
CA ALA A 92 4.21 3.10 -2.84
C ALA A 92 2.86 3.77 -2.53
N VAL A 93 2.49 3.87 -1.24
CA VAL A 93 1.29 4.61 -0.82
C VAL A 93 1.38 6.07 -1.23
N ARG A 94 2.53 6.71 -1.02
CA ARG A 94 2.76 8.10 -1.44
C ARG A 94 2.64 8.26 -2.95
N ALA A 95 3.25 7.37 -3.73
CA ALA A 95 3.18 7.40 -5.19
C ALA A 95 1.74 7.26 -5.72
N LEU A 96 0.90 6.44 -5.08
CA LEU A 96 -0.52 6.30 -5.44
C LEU A 96 -1.39 7.47 -4.98
N ALA A 97 -0.98 8.16 -3.90
CA ALA A 97 -1.70 9.28 -3.31
C ALA A 97 -1.41 10.61 -4.02
N GLU A 98 -0.20 10.78 -4.54
CA GLU A 98 0.27 11.97 -5.25
C GLU A 98 -0.65 12.41 -6.40
N PRO A 99 -1.07 11.55 -7.35
CA PRO A 99 -1.99 11.94 -8.43
C PRO A 99 -3.40 12.31 -7.96
N LEU A 100 -3.75 11.97 -6.70
CA LEU A 100 -5.02 12.34 -6.08
C LEU A 100 -4.94 13.70 -5.34
N GLY A 101 -3.78 14.36 -5.40
CA GLY A 101 -3.47 15.60 -4.67
C GLY A 101 -3.24 15.37 -3.17
N VAL A 102 -2.89 14.14 -2.77
CA VAL A 102 -2.71 13.75 -1.37
C VAL A 102 -1.23 13.62 -1.06
N VAL A 103 -0.68 14.64 -0.39
CA VAL A 103 0.75 14.69 -0.02
C VAL A 103 1.03 14.09 1.36
N LEU A 104 0.02 14.06 2.23
CA LEU A 104 0.14 13.58 3.60
C LEU A 104 -0.27 12.11 3.71
N VAL A 105 0.61 11.31 4.32
CA VAL A 105 0.33 9.93 4.71
C VAL A 105 0.47 9.80 6.22
N SER A 106 -0.62 9.45 6.90
CA SER A 106 -0.64 9.21 8.34
C SER A 106 -0.46 7.71 8.62
N VAL A 107 0.53 7.37 9.45
CA VAL A 107 0.75 5.98 9.90
C VAL A 107 0.13 5.80 11.29
N ASP A 108 -0.71 4.78 11.44
CA ASP A 108 -1.47 4.47 12.65
C ASP A 108 -2.22 5.68 13.27
N PRO A 109 -3.06 6.37 12.49
CA PRO A 109 -3.86 7.46 13.03
C PRO A 109 -4.74 6.95 14.18
N GLN A 110 -4.63 7.61 15.33
CA GLN A 110 -5.59 7.43 16.41
C GLN A 110 -6.86 8.18 15.98
N LEU A 111 -7.91 7.49 15.50
CA LEU A 111 -9.22 8.10 15.27
C LEU A 111 -10.01 8.33 16.58
N THR A 112 -9.31 8.53 17.70
CA THR A 112 -9.95 9.14 18.86
C THR A 112 -10.14 10.61 18.48
N ALA A 113 -11.35 10.96 18.04
CA ALA A 113 -11.76 12.35 18.16
C ALA A 113 -11.59 12.69 19.65
N PRO A 114 -10.83 13.74 20.02
CA PRO A 114 -11.02 14.32 21.34
C PRO A 114 -12.52 14.51 21.49
N ALA A 115 -13.12 13.96 22.56
CA ALA A 115 -14.54 14.13 22.80
C ALA A 115 -14.87 15.61 22.58
N VAL A 116 -15.79 15.90 21.66
CA VAL A 116 -16.32 17.25 21.49
C VAL A 116 -16.84 17.61 22.86
N ARG A 117 -16.08 18.41 23.62
CA ARG A 117 -16.61 19.07 24.80
C ARG A 117 -17.79 19.86 24.24
N PRO A 118 -19.04 19.60 24.66
CA PRO A 118 -20.10 20.53 24.38
C PRO A 118 -19.56 21.87 24.83
N GLY A 119 -19.28 22.77 23.87
CA GLY A 119 -18.97 24.14 24.20
C GLY A 119 -20.16 24.57 25.02
N VAL A 120 -19.95 24.89 26.29
CA VAL A 120 -20.95 25.59 27.08
C VAL A 120 -21.36 26.76 26.18
N PRO A 121 -22.63 26.92 25.82
CA PRO A 121 -23.05 28.09 25.06
C PRO A 121 -22.85 29.31 25.97
N GLU A 122 -21.64 29.87 25.92
CA GLU A 122 -21.32 31.19 26.44
C GLU A 122 -22.11 32.17 25.58
N GLY A 123 -23.28 32.57 26.06
CA GLY A 123 -24.07 33.63 25.44
C GLY A 123 -25.45 33.25 24.93
N SER A 124 -26.23 32.46 25.67
CA SER A 124 -27.66 32.81 25.78
C SER A 124 -27.77 33.99 26.75
N THR A 125 -27.57 35.21 26.24
CA THR A 125 -28.19 36.36 26.88
C THR A 125 -29.65 36.36 26.42
N PRO A 126 -30.62 36.14 27.32
CA PRO A 126 -32.02 36.26 26.94
C PRO A 126 -32.27 37.68 26.45
N LEU A 127 -32.87 37.80 25.26
CA LEU A 127 -33.34 39.06 24.70
C LEU A 127 -34.25 39.76 25.74
N PRO A 128 -34.03 41.04 26.07
CA PRO A 128 -34.91 41.75 26.99
C PRO A 128 -36.33 41.85 26.38
N PRO A 129 -37.39 41.75 27.20
CA PRO A 129 -38.75 41.90 26.70
C PRO A 129 -38.95 43.32 26.15
N LEU A 130 -39.50 43.41 24.94
CA LEU A 130 -39.91 44.69 24.34
C LEU A 130 -41.05 45.28 25.19
N PRO A 131 -40.95 46.54 25.64
CA PRO A 131 -42.08 47.22 26.28
C PRO A 131 -43.17 47.50 25.23
N GLY A 132 -44.43 47.18 25.61
CA GLY A 132 -45.64 47.48 24.83
C GLY A 132 -46.07 48.93 24.92
#